data_AF-A0A2D6W469-F1
#
_entry.id   AF-A0A2D6W469-F1
#
_cell.length_a   1.000
_cell.length_b   1.000
_cell.length_c   1.000
_cell.angle_alpha   90.00
_cell.angle_beta   90.00
_cell.angle_gamma   90.00
#
_symmetry.space_group_name_H-M   'P 1'
#
loop_
_entity.id
_entity.type
_entity.pdbx_description
1 polymer ?
#
loop_
_entity_poly.entity_id
_entity_poly.type
_entity_poly.pdbx_seq_one_letter_code
_entity_poly.pdbx_strand_id
1 'polypeptide(L)'
;MGKLIYLIKLMYNMKRKHYLKPKKQRDLALEKITLLFKEAISSFKTDPKTADKNVKLARKTAMKFKVKIPLKFKRRFCKNCYSFLLPGKNCRIRTNKGNIVYYCLNCKGFTRIGYKSKISSKK
;
A
#
# COMPACT_ATOMS: atom_id res chain seq x y z
N MET A 1 2.44 41.16 27.22
CA MET A 1 3.18 39.91 26.88
C MET A 1 2.36 38.83 26.15
N GLY A 2 1.02 38.84 26.13
CA GLY A 2 0.21 37.78 25.49
C GLY A 2 -0.06 37.91 23.97
N LYS A 3 0.04 39.13 23.39
CA LYS A 3 -0.23 39.37 21.96
C LYS A 3 0.85 38.80 21.03
N LEU A 4 2.11 38.75 21.46
CA LEU A 4 3.23 38.21 20.67
C LEU A 4 3.13 36.68 20.49
N ILE A 5 2.69 35.97 21.53
CA ILE A 5 2.54 34.50 21.52
C ILE A 5 1.44 34.06 20.53
N TYR A 6 0.37 34.84 20.40
CA TYR A 6 -0.74 34.54 19.49
C TYR A 6 -0.34 34.67 18.01
N LEU A 7 0.49 35.66 17.69
CA LEU A 7 1.01 35.90 16.33
C LEU A 7 1.94 34.76 15.87
N ILE A 8 2.81 34.27 16.75
CA ILE A 8 3.69 33.12 16.47
C ILE A 8 2.86 31.84 16.21
N LYS A 9 1.75 31.65 16.94
CA LYS A 9 0.85 30.49 16.80
C LYS A 9 0.06 30.49 15.49
N LEU A 10 -0.28 31.66 14.96
CA LEU A 10 -0.92 31.83 13.64
C LEU A 10 0.05 31.58 12.48
N MET A 11 1.33 31.92 12.63
CA MET A 11 2.36 31.68 11.61
C MET A 11 2.80 30.20 11.52
N TYR A 12 2.81 29.46 12.65
CA TYR A 12 3.21 28.05 12.69
C TYR A 12 2.15 27.05 12.19
N ASN A 13 0.97 27.53 11.79
CA ASN A 13 -0.12 26.69 11.29
C ASN A 13 -0.31 26.85 9.76
N MET A 14 0.78 26.97 9.02
CA MET A 14 0.75 26.85 7.56
C MET A 14 0.39 25.42 7.18
N LYS A 15 -0.87 25.16 6.84
CA LYS A 15 -1.29 23.92 6.16
C LYS A 15 -0.38 23.74 4.94
N ARG A 16 0.53 22.77 4.97
CA ARG A 16 1.41 22.48 3.82
C ARG A 16 0.52 22.24 2.59
N LYS A 17 0.57 23.14 1.61
CA LYS A 17 -0.12 22.97 0.31
C LYS A 17 0.40 21.67 -0.31
N HIS A 18 -0.38 20.60 -0.25
CA HIS A 18 0.02 19.29 -0.78
C HIS A 18 -0.11 19.25 -2.30
N TYR A 19 0.74 20.02 -3.00
CA TYR A 19 0.80 20.02 -4.46
C TYR A 19 1.10 18.62 -5.00
N LEU A 20 0.46 18.28 -6.12
CA LEU A 20 0.74 17.03 -6.82
C LEU A 20 2.11 17.16 -7.49
N LYS A 21 2.96 16.15 -7.32
CA LYS A 21 4.27 16.12 -7.98
C LYS A 21 4.11 16.04 -9.51
N PRO A 22 5.10 16.52 -10.30
CA PRO A 22 5.09 16.44 -11.75
C PRO A 22 4.82 15.02 -12.26
N LYS A 23 4.18 14.89 -13.43
CA LYS A 23 3.81 13.59 -14.03
C LYS A 23 5.03 12.67 -14.18
N LYS A 24 6.14 13.17 -14.75
CA LYS A 24 7.41 12.43 -14.90
C LYS A 24 7.89 11.78 -13.60
N GLN A 25 7.83 12.51 -12.47
CA GLN A 25 8.24 11.98 -11.17
C GLN A 25 7.29 10.90 -10.64
N ARG A 26 5.99 11.02 -10.94
CA ARG A 26 4.98 10.01 -10.58
C ARG A 26 5.16 8.73 -11.39
N ASP A 27 5.51 8.86 -12.68
CA ASP A 27 5.74 7.72 -13.56
C ASP A 27 6.99 6.94 -13.12
N LEU A 28 8.11 7.63 -12.84
CA LEU A 28 9.31 7.03 -12.23
C LEU A 28 9.01 6.37 -10.88
N ALA A 29 8.14 6.98 -10.07
CA ALA A 29 7.72 6.38 -8.80
C ALA A 29 6.93 5.08 -9.01
N LEU A 30 6.09 4.99 -10.05
CA LEU A 30 5.35 3.78 -10.41
C LEU A 30 6.27 2.65 -10.90
N GLU A 31 7.28 3.00 -11.70
CA GLU A 31 8.32 2.07 -12.14
C GLU A 31 9.10 1.54 -10.94
N LYS A 32 9.55 2.43 -10.04
CA LYS A 32 10.23 2.05 -8.80
C LYS A 32 9.39 1.14 -7.92
N ILE A 33 8.10 1.45 -7.73
CA ILE A 33 7.17 0.59 -6.99
C ILE A 33 7.10 -0.80 -7.64
N THR A 34 7.00 -0.85 -8.96
CA THR A 34 6.93 -2.10 -9.72
C THR A 34 8.19 -2.94 -9.53
N LEU A 35 9.37 -2.33 -9.56
CA LEU A 35 10.65 -3.00 -9.33
C LEU A 35 10.75 -3.56 -7.91
N LEU A 36 10.44 -2.75 -6.89
CA LEU A 36 10.45 -3.18 -5.49
C LEU A 36 9.53 -4.38 -5.22
N PHE A 37 8.36 -4.43 -5.87
CA PHE A 37 7.47 -5.58 -5.75
C PHE A 37 8.01 -6.82 -6.46
N LYS A 38 8.70 -6.68 -7.60
CA LYS A 38 9.36 -7.81 -8.28
C LYS A 38 10.47 -8.39 -7.41
N GLU A 39 11.31 -7.55 -6.83
CA GLU A 39 12.36 -7.96 -5.89
C GLU A 39 11.79 -8.59 -4.62
N ALA A 40 10.66 -8.09 -4.11
CA ALA A 40 9.98 -8.71 -2.97
C ALA A 40 9.49 -10.12 -3.31
N ILE A 41 9.04 -10.37 -4.55
CA ILE A 41 8.60 -11.70 -5.00
C ILE A 41 9.78 -12.67 -5.08
N SER A 42 10.92 -12.25 -5.63
CA SER A 42 12.10 -13.12 -5.76
C SER A 42 12.76 -13.41 -4.40
N SER A 43 12.89 -12.40 -3.55
CA SER A 43 13.54 -12.53 -2.22
C SER A 43 12.70 -13.26 -1.18
N PHE A 44 11.37 -13.33 -1.32
CA PHE A 44 10.52 -13.89 -0.25
C PHE A 44 10.85 -15.34 0.13
N LYS A 45 11.31 -16.16 -0.82
CA LYS A 45 11.68 -17.57 -0.54
C LYS A 45 12.95 -17.68 0.29
N THR A 46 13.90 -16.78 0.10
CA THR A 46 15.22 -16.81 0.76
C THR A 46 15.24 -15.94 2.01
N ASP A 47 14.75 -14.70 1.92
CA ASP A 47 14.64 -13.77 3.03
C ASP A 47 13.28 -13.02 3.02
N PRO A 48 12.29 -13.50 3.77
CA PRO A 48 11.01 -12.83 3.95
C PRO A 48 11.12 -11.41 4.54
N LYS A 49 12.16 -11.11 5.34
CA LYS A 49 12.31 -9.79 5.97
C LYS A 49 12.66 -8.74 4.92
N THR A 50 13.47 -9.08 3.91
CA THR A 50 13.78 -8.19 2.78
C THR A 50 12.55 -7.91 1.94
N ALA A 51 11.73 -8.93 1.67
CA ALA A 51 10.45 -8.73 0.98
C ALA A 51 9.54 -7.73 1.72
N ASP A 52 9.42 -7.86 3.04
CA ASP A 52 8.63 -6.94 3.88
C ASP A 52 9.19 -5.50 3.86
N LYS A 53 10.52 -5.34 3.90
CA LYS A 53 11.18 -4.02 3.77
C LYS A 53 10.87 -3.37 2.43
N ASN A 54 10.96 -4.12 1.33
CA ASN A 54 10.68 -3.64 -0.01
C ASN A 54 9.21 -3.20 -0.18
N VAL A 55 8.27 -3.97 0.36
CA VAL A 55 6.84 -3.60 0.38
C VAL A 55 6.60 -2.31 1.17
N LYS A 56 7.23 -2.17 2.35
CA LYS A 56 7.13 -0.94 3.16
C LYS A 56 7.68 0.27 2.41
N LEU A 57 8.82 0.11 1.71
CA LEU A 57 9.42 1.16 0.89
C LEU A 57 8.54 1.53 -0.31
N ALA A 58 7.98 0.54 -1.00
CA ALA A 58 7.07 0.75 -2.12
C ALA A 58 5.81 1.51 -1.68
N ARG A 59 5.25 1.16 -0.51
CA ARG A 59 4.12 1.89 0.09
C ARG A 59 4.47 3.34 0.42
N LYS A 60 5.61 3.57 1.08
CA LYS A 60 6.08 4.93 1.41
C LYS A 60 6.26 5.77 0.14
N THR A 61 6.82 5.18 -0.92
CA THR A 61 6.97 5.83 -2.23
C THR A 61 5.60 6.18 -2.82
N ALA A 62 4.65 5.25 -2.81
CA ALA A 62 3.30 5.48 -3.28
C ALA A 62 2.60 6.65 -2.56
N MET A 63 2.74 6.71 -1.22
CA MET A 63 2.20 7.80 -0.40
C MET A 63 2.88 9.13 -0.70
N LYS A 64 4.21 9.16 -0.80
CA LYS A 64 5.00 10.37 -1.06
C LYS A 64 4.65 11.03 -2.40
N PHE A 65 4.49 10.22 -3.44
CA PHE A 65 4.17 10.71 -4.79
C PHE A 65 2.67 10.73 -5.11
N LYS A 66 1.82 10.34 -4.15
CA LYS A 66 0.36 10.20 -4.31
C LYS A 66 -0.04 9.34 -5.52
N VAL A 67 0.70 8.26 -5.77
CA VAL A 67 0.43 7.32 -6.86
C VAL A 67 -0.27 6.07 -6.35
N LYS A 68 -1.15 5.51 -7.17
CA LYS A 68 -1.86 4.26 -6.86
C LYS A 68 -0.95 3.07 -7.14
N ILE A 69 -0.79 2.18 -6.16
CA ILE A 69 -0.09 0.90 -6.37
C ILE A 69 -0.84 0.09 -7.44
N PRO A 70 -0.16 -0.45 -8.46
CA PRO A 70 -0.78 -1.25 -9.51
C PRO A 70 -1.64 -2.40 -8.96
N LEU A 71 -2.77 -2.68 -9.61
CA LEU A 71 -3.76 -3.65 -9.11
C LEU A 71 -3.16 -5.04 -8.83
N LYS A 72 -2.21 -5.48 -9.67
CA LYS A 72 -1.45 -6.73 -9.53
C LYS A 72 -0.71 -6.86 -8.20
N PHE A 73 -0.21 -5.75 -7.66
CA PHE A 73 0.54 -5.71 -6.39
C PHE A 73 -0.29 -5.23 -5.22
N LYS A 74 -1.40 -4.52 -5.48
CA LYS A 74 -2.27 -3.96 -4.45
C LYS A 74 -2.78 -5.00 -3.45
N ARG A 75 -2.91 -6.26 -3.87
CA ARG A 75 -3.37 -7.39 -3.02
C ARG A 75 -2.23 -8.28 -2.47
N ARG A 76 -0.97 -8.01 -2.85
CA ARG A 76 0.21 -8.80 -2.48
C ARG A 76 0.86 -8.37 -1.17
N PHE A 77 0.17 -7.61 -0.33
CA PHE A 77 0.66 -7.21 0.98
C PHE A 77 -0.45 -6.99 1.98
N CYS A 78 -0.15 -7.20 3.26
CA CYS A 78 -1.08 -6.99 4.34
C CYS A 78 -1.32 -5.50 4.58
N LYS A 79 -2.57 -5.07 4.73
CA LYS A 79 -2.89 -3.67 5.03
C LYS A 79 -2.62 -3.27 6.48
N ASN A 80 -2.46 -4.24 7.38
CA ASN A 80 -2.25 -4.00 8.80
C ASN A 80 -0.74 -3.93 9.12
N CYS A 81 -0.01 -5.02 8.89
CA CYS A 81 1.43 -5.11 9.23
C CYS A 81 2.39 -4.76 8.07
N TYR A 82 1.88 -4.58 6.86
CA TYR A 82 2.67 -4.31 5.65
C TYR A 82 3.68 -5.40 5.26
N SER A 83 3.47 -6.64 5.71
CA SER A 83 4.24 -7.77 5.23
C SER A 83 3.81 -8.15 3.80
N PHE A 84 4.75 -8.67 3.02
CA PHE A 84 4.47 -9.28 1.73
C PHE A 84 3.57 -10.51 1.92
N LEU A 85 2.59 -10.71 1.04
CA LEU A 85 1.66 -11.84 1.11
C LEU A 85 1.88 -12.79 -0.06
N LEU A 86 2.32 -14.00 0.27
CA LEU A 86 2.39 -15.13 -0.64
C LEU A 86 1.27 -16.14 -0.29
N PRO A 87 0.27 -16.33 -1.18
CA PRO A 87 -0.78 -17.32 -0.99
C PRO A 87 -0.18 -18.71 -0.75
N GLY A 88 -0.71 -19.44 0.22
CA GLY A 88 -0.24 -20.80 0.57
C GLY A 88 0.98 -20.86 1.50
N LYS A 89 1.66 -19.73 1.75
CA LYS A 89 2.76 -19.65 2.74
C LYS A 89 2.35 -18.84 3.97
N ASN A 90 2.17 -17.53 3.82
CA ASN A 90 1.83 -16.63 4.94
C ASN A 90 0.46 -15.94 4.76
N CYS A 91 -0.27 -16.31 3.70
CA CYS A 91 -1.59 -15.79 3.41
C CYS A 91 -2.56 -16.92 3.11
N ARG A 92 -3.73 -16.88 3.77
CA ARG A 92 -4.87 -17.75 3.48
C ARG A 92 -5.92 -16.95 2.74
N ILE A 93 -6.34 -17.42 1.57
CA ILE A 93 -7.37 -16.78 0.76
C ILE A 93 -8.62 -17.65 0.80
N ARG A 94 -9.77 -17.05 1.12
CA ARG A 94 -11.07 -17.73 1.11
C ARG A 94 -12.09 -16.89 0.34
N THR A 95 -13.02 -17.54 -0.34
CA THR A 95 -14.19 -16.89 -0.92
C THR A 95 -15.39 -17.07 0.02
N ASN A 96 -16.16 -16.00 0.25
CA ASN A 96 -17.36 -16.05 1.08
C ASN A 96 -18.37 -14.99 0.62
N LYS A 97 -19.63 -15.40 0.36
CA LYS A 97 -20.77 -14.51 0.07
C LYS A 97 -20.46 -13.38 -0.95
N GLY A 98 -19.69 -13.67 -2.00
CA GLY A 98 -19.31 -12.68 -3.03
C GLY A 98 -18.13 -11.77 -2.67
N ASN A 99 -17.37 -12.14 -1.64
CA ASN A 99 -16.12 -11.49 -1.23
C ASN A 99 -14.94 -12.46 -1.28
N ILE A 100 -13.76 -11.95 -1.61
CA ILE A 100 -12.47 -12.62 -1.42
C ILE A 100 -11.88 -12.07 -0.12
N VAL A 101 -11.65 -12.96 0.84
CA VAL A 101 -11.06 -12.66 2.15
C VAL A 101 -9.60 -13.10 2.14
N TYR A 102 -8.70 -12.14 2.31
CA TYR A 102 -7.27 -12.36 2.53
C TYR A 102 -7.02 -12.34 4.02
N TYR A 103 -6.55 -13.46 4.58
CA TYR A 103 -6.15 -13.57 5.97
C TYR A 103 -4.62 -13.62 6.06
N CYS A 104 -4.03 -12.73 6.85
CA CYS A 104 -2.59 -12.69 7.08
C CYS A 104 -2.24 -13.59 8.27
N LEU A 105 -1.39 -14.58 8.04
CA LEU A 105 -0.94 -15.50 9.11
C LEU A 105 0.04 -14.82 10.09
N ASN A 106 0.73 -13.75 9.67
CA ASN A 106 1.70 -13.05 10.51
C ASN A 106 1.05 -12.16 11.59
N CYS A 107 0.00 -11.40 11.23
CA CYS A 107 -0.65 -10.44 12.14
C CYS A 107 -2.11 -10.76 12.46
N LYS A 108 -2.65 -11.87 11.92
CA LYS A 108 -4.05 -12.29 12.07
C LYS A 108 -5.10 -11.29 11.55
N GLY A 109 -4.67 -10.23 10.86
CA GLY A 109 -5.56 -9.29 10.19
C GLY A 109 -6.21 -9.89 8.93
N PHE A 110 -7.42 -9.45 8.62
CA PHE A 110 -8.14 -9.83 7.41
C PHE A 110 -8.47 -8.62 6.53
N THR A 111 -8.46 -8.81 5.21
CA THR A 111 -8.90 -7.82 4.22
C THR A 111 -9.96 -8.46 3.33
N ARG A 112 -11.09 -7.78 3.13
CA ARG A 112 -12.21 -8.26 2.30
C ARG A 112 -12.28 -7.45 1.01
N ILE A 113 -12.45 -8.14 -0.11
CA ILE A 113 -12.58 -7.52 -1.44
C ILE A 113 -13.82 -8.11 -2.12
N GLY A 114 -14.84 -7.28 -2.35
CA GLY A 114 -16.03 -7.68 -3.09
C GLY A 114 -15.73 -7.91 -4.57
N TYR A 115 -16.37 -8.92 -5.17
CA TYR A 115 -16.29 -9.21 -6.61
C TYR A 115 -17.66 -9.31 -7.31
N LYS A 116 -18.76 -9.08 -6.59
CA LYS A 116 -20.14 -9.23 -7.09
C LYS A 116 -20.48 -8.39 -8.34
N SER A 117 -19.80 -7.27 -8.58
CA SER A 117 -20.08 -6.40 -9.74
C SER A 117 -19.42 -6.82 -11.06
N LYS A 118 -18.55 -7.85 -11.08
CA LYS A 118 -17.83 -8.27 -12.30
C LYS A 118 -18.37 -9.53 -12.97
N ILE A 119 -19.31 -10.22 -12.32
CA ILE A 119 -19.88 -11.47 -12.83
C ILE A 119 -21.22 -11.21 -13.55
N SER A 120 -21.91 -10.11 -13.21
CA SER A 120 -23.18 -9.73 -13.83
C SER A 120 -23.08 -9.18 -15.25
N SER A 121 -21.88 -8.94 -15.79
CA SER A 121 -21.65 -8.43 -17.15
C SER A 121 -21.27 -9.52 -18.17
N LYS A 122 -21.60 -10.78 -17.88
CA LYS A 122 -21.30 -11.93 -18.73
C LYS A 122 -22.53 -12.84 -18.95
N LYS A 123 -23.72 -12.25 -18.88
CA LYS A 123 -24.98 -12.90 -19.22
C LYS A 123 -25.50 -12.33 -20.51
#